data_AF-A0A925BLW9-F1
#
_entry.id   AF-A0A925BLW9-F1
#
_cell.length_a   1.000
_cell.length_b   1.000
_cell.length_c   1.000
_cell.angle_alpha   90.00
_cell.angle_beta   90.00
_cell.angle_gamma   90.00
#
_symmetry.space_group_name_H-M   'P 1'
#
loop_
_entity.id
_entity.type
_entity.pdbx_description
1 polymer ?
#
loop_
_entity_poly.entity_id
_entity_poly.type
_entity_poly.pdbx_seq_one_letter_code
_entity_poly.pdbx_strand_id
1 'polypeptide(L)'
;MLSRIAACLCVVFVSGCTTEHFRAETVLLPDGSVDRVIWQSLDKEQHTQWQEVHRGIQDERLQSELWELADNPRPKAVDGKPDNLKDYDTTARGHFKSAEQIPNHYRREAPSGLPDAILKRKAERDDFVFITEHRWEETLTDCVQLEDIPVARRVLVDLVVPAIMQPLREELGADYDVSAVEPWLRGEGAMWFDELSALYLELGATKSLNWDSDKAAKERAEKRSAAIHHRHGLANTDHEIVEKFASNKVRKLIKRRDGTALDDELVATIVRWATLQREAEGQPENRFERRTRQWIEATYGSEEFFREQCHARFACLIGVHHPFQASQEFDYRLTVPGFVVETTGELTSDNRVRWRFHATDAFPLGYAMRCRSLQPNEANQRAVFNDVILKSHSDCERLVRLLKAKPDWRKTLATCVTEKSRQPLFDLRKKVQNRNDFKERLQFEDLESLLQLAPQF
;
A
#
# COMPACT_ATOMS: atom_id res chain seq x y z
N MET A 1 11.23 -18.61 1.31
CA MET A 1 12.28 -18.96 2.30
C MET A 1 12.09 -18.15 3.59
N LEU A 2 10.88 -18.19 4.17
CA LEU A 2 10.64 -17.75 5.55
C LEU A 2 10.68 -19.01 6.41
N SER A 3 11.46 -19.01 7.50
CA SER A 3 11.70 -20.19 8.31
C SER A 3 10.40 -20.73 8.91
N ARG A 4 10.22 -22.04 8.78
CA ARG A 4 9.01 -22.78 9.16
C ARG A 4 8.73 -22.84 10.68
N ILE A 5 9.40 -22.03 11.50
CA ILE A 5 9.10 -21.86 12.94
C ILE A 5 8.52 -20.48 13.25
N ALA A 6 8.94 -19.42 12.56
CA ALA A 6 8.15 -18.19 12.52
C ALA A 6 6.76 -18.47 11.91
N ALA A 7 6.69 -19.48 11.04
CA ALA A 7 5.49 -20.05 10.46
C ALA A 7 4.46 -20.63 11.46
N CYS A 8 4.86 -21.10 12.65
CA CYS A 8 3.89 -21.52 13.68
C CYS A 8 2.98 -20.36 14.13
N LEU A 9 3.46 -19.13 13.95
CA LEU A 9 2.77 -17.88 14.19
C LEU A 9 2.69 -17.04 12.89
N CYS A 10 2.85 -17.58 11.68
CA CYS A 10 2.76 -16.78 10.42
C CYS A 10 2.28 -17.54 9.18
N VAL A 11 2.29 -18.88 9.15
CA VAL A 11 1.94 -19.67 7.96
C VAL A 11 0.65 -20.41 8.19
N VAL A 12 -0.41 -19.63 8.14
CA VAL A 12 -1.59 -20.14 7.51
C VAL A 12 -1.76 -19.29 6.24
N PHE A 13 -2.29 -19.88 5.17
CA PHE A 13 -2.68 -19.20 3.92
C PHE A 13 -1.57 -18.95 2.90
N VAL A 14 -1.14 -20.02 2.23
CA VAL A 14 -0.60 -19.92 0.86
C VAL A 14 -1.72 -20.35 -0.08
N SER A 15 -2.52 -19.41 -0.58
CA SER A 15 -3.41 -19.65 -1.71
C SER A 15 -2.60 -19.66 -3.00
N GLY A 16 -3.06 -20.37 -4.03
CA GLY A 16 -2.40 -20.38 -5.34
C GLY A 16 -2.18 -18.98 -5.91
N CYS A 17 -1.00 -18.75 -6.49
CA CYS A 17 -0.65 -17.46 -7.09
C CYS A 17 -1.23 -17.35 -8.50
N THR A 18 -2.22 -16.49 -8.69
CA THR A 18 -2.65 -15.97 -10.00
C THR A 18 -2.29 -14.48 -10.10
N THR A 19 -1.24 -14.13 -10.83
CA THR A 19 -0.84 -12.71 -11.01
C THR A 19 -2.00 -11.92 -11.60
N GLU A 20 -2.55 -10.97 -10.84
CA GLU A 20 -3.56 -10.04 -11.31
C GLU A 20 -2.88 -8.75 -11.78
N HIS A 21 -3.31 -8.22 -12.92
CA HIS A 21 -2.84 -6.92 -13.40
C HIS A 21 -3.94 -5.88 -13.26
N PHE A 22 -3.61 -4.77 -12.62
CA PHE A 22 -4.46 -3.59 -12.54
C PHE A 22 -3.80 -2.44 -13.28
N ARG A 23 -4.53 -1.80 -14.20
CA ARG A 23 -4.04 -0.61 -14.90
C ARG A 23 -5.09 0.50 -14.85
N ALA A 24 -4.62 1.73 -14.66
CA ALA A 24 -5.45 2.90 -14.84
C ALA A 24 -4.71 4.01 -15.59
N GLU A 25 -5.43 4.67 -16.49
CA GLU A 25 -4.98 5.87 -17.19
C GLU A 25 -5.91 7.01 -16.85
N THR A 26 -5.33 8.11 -16.36
CA THR A 26 -6.06 9.29 -15.91
C THR A 26 -5.57 10.52 -16.68
N VAL A 27 -6.49 11.36 -17.11
CA VAL A 27 -6.22 12.68 -17.69
C VAL A 27 -6.88 13.72 -16.81
N LEU A 28 -6.08 14.50 -16.09
CA LEU A 28 -6.56 15.68 -15.37
C LEU A 28 -6.69 16.84 -16.36
N LEU A 29 -7.86 17.46 -16.42
CA LEU A 29 -8.17 18.56 -17.34
C LEU A 29 -7.93 19.93 -16.67
N PRO A 30 -7.72 21.00 -17.45
CA PRO A 30 -7.41 22.34 -16.90
C PRO A 30 -8.43 22.92 -15.91
N ASP A 31 -9.69 22.51 -16.01
CA ASP A 31 -10.78 22.93 -15.12
C ASP A 31 -10.88 22.09 -13.84
N GLY A 32 -10.07 21.04 -13.70
CA GLY A 32 -10.09 20.10 -12.58
C GLY A 32 -10.98 18.88 -12.80
N SER A 33 -11.67 18.78 -13.93
CA SER A 33 -12.36 17.55 -14.34
C SER A 33 -11.36 16.47 -14.76
N VAL A 34 -11.82 15.22 -14.81
CA VAL A 34 -10.94 14.04 -14.96
C VAL A 34 -11.53 13.05 -15.95
N ASP A 35 -10.77 12.66 -16.97
CA ASP A 35 -11.05 11.45 -17.74
C ASP A 35 -10.28 10.27 -17.14
N ARG A 36 -10.91 9.10 -17.01
CA ARG A 36 -10.24 7.90 -16.53
C ARG A 36 -10.65 6.66 -17.31
N VAL A 37 -9.68 5.78 -17.53
CA VAL A 37 -9.87 4.43 -18.06
C VAL A 37 -9.20 3.44 -17.11
N ILE A 38 -9.86 2.33 -16.82
CA ILE A 38 -9.40 1.26 -15.94
C ILE A 38 -9.45 -0.04 -16.72
N TRP A 39 -8.43 -0.87 -16.52
CA TRP A 39 -8.37 -2.25 -16.98
C TRP A 39 -8.06 -3.13 -15.78
N GLN A 40 -8.90 -4.11 -15.52
CA GLN A 40 -8.69 -5.09 -14.46
C GLN A 40 -9.11 -6.47 -14.96
N SER A 41 -8.23 -7.45 -14.77
CA SER A 41 -8.63 -8.85 -14.86
C SER A 41 -9.44 -9.16 -13.60
N LEU A 42 -10.74 -9.38 -13.76
CA LEU A 42 -11.62 -9.69 -12.63
C LEU A 42 -11.81 -11.21 -12.55
N ASP A 43 -11.70 -11.75 -11.34
CA ASP A 43 -12.31 -13.04 -11.06
C ASP A 43 -13.86 -12.91 -11.02
N LYS A 44 -14.56 -14.04 -10.90
CA LYS A 44 -16.03 -14.07 -10.93
C LYS A 44 -16.68 -13.28 -9.79
N GLU A 45 -16.05 -13.27 -8.61
CA GLU A 45 -16.56 -12.61 -7.42
C GLU A 45 -16.32 -11.09 -7.50
N GLN A 46 -15.11 -10.69 -7.88
CA GLN A 46 -14.74 -9.31 -8.19
C GLN A 46 -15.61 -8.73 -9.30
N HIS A 47 -15.94 -9.51 -10.35
CA HIS A 47 -16.86 -9.09 -11.41
C HIS A 47 -18.28 -8.85 -10.87
N THR A 48 -18.75 -9.66 -9.92
CA THR A 48 -20.07 -9.49 -9.30
C THR A 48 -20.10 -8.24 -8.42
N GLN A 49 -19.08 -8.03 -7.58
CA GLN A 49 -18.94 -6.81 -6.77
C GLN A 49 -18.86 -5.57 -7.66
N TRP A 50 -18.15 -5.66 -8.78
CA TRP A 50 -18.08 -4.61 -9.78
C TRP A 50 -19.47 -4.25 -10.32
N GLN A 51 -20.26 -5.25 -10.72
CA GLN A 51 -21.63 -5.02 -11.17
C GLN A 51 -22.53 -4.40 -10.09
N GLU A 52 -22.33 -4.72 -8.81
CA GLU A 52 -23.07 -4.12 -7.69
C GLU A 52 -22.70 -2.66 -7.47
N VAL A 53 -21.40 -2.31 -7.52
CA VAL A 53 -20.94 -0.91 -7.49
C VAL A 53 -21.58 -0.13 -8.64
N HIS A 54 -21.67 -0.73 -9.83
CA HIS A 54 -22.35 -0.13 -11.00
C HIS A 54 -23.86 0.04 -10.80
N ARG A 55 -24.56 -0.93 -10.20
CA ARG A 55 -26.00 -0.80 -9.86
C ARG A 55 -26.28 0.34 -8.86
N GLY A 56 -25.31 0.68 -8.01
CA GLY A 56 -25.40 1.78 -7.06
C GLY A 56 -25.26 3.18 -7.68
N ILE A 57 -24.78 3.29 -8.93
CA ILE A 57 -24.68 4.57 -9.66
C ILE A 57 -26.07 4.94 -10.16
N GLN A 58 -26.82 5.69 -9.35
CA GLN A 58 -28.20 6.14 -9.64
C GLN A 58 -28.30 7.38 -10.54
N ASP A 59 -27.18 7.92 -11.02
CA ASP A 59 -27.19 9.10 -11.88
C ASP A 59 -27.25 8.67 -13.36
N GLU A 60 -28.43 8.78 -13.97
CA GLU A 60 -28.69 8.46 -15.39
C GLU A 60 -27.75 9.23 -16.34
N ARG A 61 -27.14 10.34 -15.88
CA ARG A 61 -26.16 11.13 -16.64
C ARG A 61 -24.77 10.48 -16.62
N LEU A 62 -24.40 9.86 -15.50
CA LEU A 62 -23.22 9.00 -15.38
C LEU A 62 -23.40 7.67 -16.12
N GLN A 63 -24.64 7.18 -16.32
CA GLN A 63 -24.89 6.01 -17.15
C GLN A 63 -24.83 6.30 -18.67
N SER A 64 -25.18 7.52 -19.10
CA SER A 64 -25.32 7.88 -20.53
C SER A 64 -24.09 8.52 -21.18
N GLU A 65 -23.18 9.16 -20.42
CA GLU A 65 -21.98 9.81 -20.99
C GLU A 65 -20.66 9.09 -20.63
N LEU A 66 -20.70 8.00 -19.84
CA LEU A 66 -19.63 7.89 -18.83
C LEU A 66 -19.16 6.49 -18.43
N TRP A 67 -19.73 5.38 -18.93
CA TRP A 67 -19.21 4.03 -18.62
C TRP A 67 -19.57 3.00 -19.69
N GLU A 68 -18.92 3.06 -20.85
CA GLU A 68 -18.95 1.94 -21.78
C GLU A 68 -17.97 0.86 -21.31
N LEU A 69 -18.50 -0.29 -20.90
CA LEU A 69 -17.78 -1.55 -20.92
C LEU A 69 -17.57 -1.93 -22.38
N ALA A 70 -16.50 -1.42 -22.99
CA ALA A 70 -16.10 -1.91 -24.29
C ALA A 70 -15.50 -3.31 -24.10
N ASP A 71 -16.11 -4.32 -24.71
CA ASP A 71 -15.45 -5.59 -25.04
C ASP A 71 -14.35 -5.28 -26.06
N ASN A 72 -13.26 -4.65 -25.61
CA ASN A 72 -12.17 -4.28 -26.49
C ASN A 72 -11.32 -5.52 -26.83
N PRO A 73 -10.84 -5.64 -28.07
CA PRO A 73 -9.94 -6.71 -28.44
C PRO A 73 -8.69 -6.63 -27.59
N ARG A 74 -8.42 -7.74 -26.88
CA ARG A 74 -7.28 -7.97 -25.99
C ARG A 74 -6.02 -7.24 -26.48
N PRO A 75 -5.25 -6.56 -25.61
CA PRO A 75 -3.88 -6.21 -25.94
C PRO A 75 -3.18 -7.51 -26.35
N LYS A 76 -2.67 -7.57 -27.59
CA LYS A 76 -1.88 -8.72 -28.01
C LYS A 76 -0.68 -8.82 -27.05
N ALA A 77 -0.39 -10.02 -26.56
CA ALA A 77 0.84 -10.27 -25.82
C ALA A 77 2.05 -9.80 -26.67
N VAL A 78 3.18 -9.52 -26.01
CA VAL A 78 4.39 -9.00 -26.65
C VAL A 78 4.89 -9.91 -27.80
N ASP A 79 4.47 -11.17 -27.82
CA ASP A 79 4.77 -12.17 -28.85
C ASP A 79 3.69 -12.32 -29.94
N GLY A 80 2.63 -11.52 -29.90
CA GLY A 80 1.54 -11.51 -30.89
C GLY A 80 0.55 -12.67 -30.76
N LYS A 81 0.65 -13.52 -29.73
CA LYS A 81 -0.30 -14.61 -29.50
C LYS A 81 -1.44 -14.16 -28.58
N PRO A 82 -2.67 -14.66 -28.81
CA PRO A 82 -3.76 -14.47 -27.86
C PRO A 82 -3.45 -15.26 -26.59
N ASP A 83 -3.42 -14.57 -25.46
CA ASP A 83 -3.24 -15.21 -24.16
C ASP A 83 -4.40 -16.19 -23.89
N ASN A 84 -4.08 -17.42 -23.52
CA ASN A 84 -5.09 -18.46 -23.21
C ASN A 84 -5.70 -18.28 -21.81
N LEU A 85 -5.53 -17.11 -21.20
CA LEU A 85 -6.16 -16.76 -19.93
C LEU A 85 -7.69 -16.62 -20.14
N LYS A 86 -8.44 -17.40 -19.36
CA LYS A 86 -9.91 -17.44 -19.32
C LYS A 86 -10.48 -16.30 -18.46
N ASP A 87 -9.72 -15.23 -18.24
CA ASP A 87 -10.05 -14.19 -17.27
C ASP A 87 -10.84 -13.06 -17.92
N TYR A 88 -11.83 -12.56 -17.17
CA TYR A 88 -12.74 -11.52 -17.60
C TYR A 88 -12.04 -10.17 -17.51
N ASP A 89 -11.23 -9.83 -18.51
CA ASP A 89 -10.63 -8.51 -18.65
C ASP A 89 -11.73 -7.46 -18.82
N THR A 90 -11.96 -6.70 -17.76
CA THR A 90 -13.01 -5.68 -17.70
C THR A 90 -12.38 -4.32 -17.94
N THR A 91 -12.88 -3.58 -18.93
CA THR A 91 -12.46 -2.20 -19.21
C THR A 91 -13.58 -1.24 -18.84
N ALA A 92 -13.27 -0.19 -18.10
CA ALA A 92 -14.27 0.79 -17.69
C ALA A 92 -13.70 2.21 -17.89
N ARG A 93 -14.46 3.12 -18.51
CA ARG A 93 -14.01 4.48 -18.84
C ARG A 93 -15.05 5.51 -18.47
N GLY A 94 -14.63 6.66 -17.93
CA GLY A 94 -15.51 7.79 -17.62
C GLY A 94 -14.89 9.19 -17.57
N HIS A 95 -15.74 10.24 -17.54
CA HIS A 95 -15.45 11.66 -17.36
C HIS A 95 -16.09 12.27 -16.09
N PHE A 96 -15.32 12.76 -15.13
CA PHE A 96 -15.80 13.18 -13.81
C PHE A 96 -15.54 14.66 -13.58
N LYS A 97 -16.46 15.37 -12.89
CA LYS A 97 -16.27 16.80 -12.61
C LYS A 97 -15.13 17.06 -11.60
N SER A 98 -14.77 16.06 -10.81
CA SER A 98 -13.62 16.11 -9.88
C SER A 98 -13.11 14.69 -9.57
N ALA A 99 -11.93 14.60 -8.95
CA ALA A 99 -11.32 13.32 -8.59
C ALA A 99 -12.15 12.52 -7.57
N GLU A 100 -12.87 13.20 -6.67
CA GLU A 100 -13.73 12.59 -5.65
C GLU A 100 -14.97 11.91 -6.25
N GLN A 101 -15.37 12.28 -7.46
CA GLN A 101 -16.49 11.67 -8.17
C GLN A 101 -16.10 10.37 -8.90
N ILE A 102 -14.81 10.03 -8.95
CA ILE A 102 -14.35 8.76 -9.51
C ILE A 102 -14.76 7.64 -8.53
N PRO A 103 -15.61 6.67 -8.95
CA PRO A 103 -16.01 5.56 -8.09
C PRO A 103 -14.81 4.75 -7.59
N ASN A 104 -14.97 4.15 -6.42
CA ASN A 104 -14.02 3.16 -5.93
C ASN A 104 -14.11 1.91 -6.80
N HIS A 105 -13.08 1.74 -7.63
CA HIS A 105 -12.95 0.67 -8.62
C HIS A 105 -11.79 -0.28 -8.26
N TYR A 106 -11.29 -0.17 -7.04
CA TYR A 106 -10.37 -1.13 -6.46
C TYR A 106 -10.75 -1.28 -5.00
N ARG A 107 -10.99 -2.52 -4.59
CA ARG A 107 -11.26 -2.91 -3.22
C ARG A 107 -10.60 -4.25 -2.98
N ARG A 108 -9.81 -4.30 -1.92
CA ARG A 108 -9.24 -5.53 -1.40
C ARG A 108 -9.79 -5.71 0.00
N GLU A 109 -10.66 -6.69 0.14
CA GLU A 109 -11.35 -6.95 1.41
C GLU A 109 -10.36 -7.30 2.51
N ALA A 110 -10.49 -6.61 3.63
CA ALA A 110 -9.78 -6.94 4.85
C ALA A 110 -10.61 -7.92 5.69
N PRO A 111 -9.98 -8.68 6.59
CA PRO A 111 -10.72 -9.44 7.60
C PRO A 111 -11.68 -8.55 8.39
N SER A 112 -12.78 -9.15 8.88
CA SER A 112 -13.81 -8.45 9.63
C SER A 112 -13.24 -7.58 10.76
N GLY A 113 -13.70 -6.33 10.83
CA GLY A 113 -13.27 -5.34 11.81
C GLY A 113 -12.04 -4.51 11.39
N LEU A 114 -11.44 -4.77 10.23
CA LEU A 114 -10.39 -3.95 9.66
C LEU A 114 -10.88 -3.15 8.45
N PRO A 115 -10.27 -2.00 8.15
CA PRO A 115 -10.61 -1.25 6.95
C PRO A 115 -10.06 -1.97 5.70
N ASP A 116 -10.90 -2.07 4.68
CA ASP A 116 -10.47 -2.57 3.36
C ASP A 116 -9.37 -1.70 2.77
N ALA A 117 -8.53 -2.32 1.94
CA ALA A 117 -7.59 -1.57 1.11
C ALA A 117 -8.32 -1.06 -0.14
N ILE A 118 -8.23 0.25 -0.36
CA ILE A 118 -8.91 0.98 -1.43
C ILE A 118 -7.96 2.00 -2.05
N LEU A 119 -8.39 2.62 -3.15
CA LEU A 119 -7.72 3.78 -3.73
C LEU A 119 -8.36 5.07 -3.23
N LYS A 120 -7.61 5.87 -2.46
CA LYS A 120 -8.02 7.22 -2.04
C LYS A 120 -7.44 8.25 -2.98
N ARG A 121 -8.26 9.16 -3.47
CA ARG A 121 -7.88 10.19 -4.46
C ARG A 121 -8.10 11.58 -3.92
N LYS A 122 -7.24 12.50 -4.34
CA LYS A 122 -7.35 13.93 -4.07
C LYS A 122 -6.78 14.69 -5.27
N ALA A 123 -7.52 15.69 -5.75
CA ALA A 123 -7.02 16.65 -6.71
C ALA A 123 -7.21 18.07 -6.19
N GLU A 124 -6.17 18.89 -6.27
CA GLU A 124 -6.20 20.31 -5.89
C GLU A 124 -5.82 21.18 -7.09
N ARG A 125 -6.47 22.35 -7.19
CA ARG A 125 -6.25 23.33 -8.24
C ARG A 125 -6.13 24.73 -7.61
N ASP A 126 -4.97 25.36 -7.79
CA ASP A 126 -4.66 26.69 -7.25
C ASP A 126 -4.35 27.69 -8.39
N ASP A 127 -5.18 28.72 -8.57
CA ASP A 127 -5.05 29.70 -9.67
C ASP A 127 -4.20 30.93 -9.33
N PHE A 128 -2.92 30.93 -9.67
CA PHE A 128 -2.00 32.06 -9.48
C PHE A 128 -2.06 33.13 -10.58
N VAL A 129 -3.24 33.32 -11.19
CA VAL A 129 -3.54 34.28 -12.27
C VAL A 129 -2.84 33.95 -13.59
N PHE A 130 -1.51 34.00 -13.63
CA PHE A 130 -0.73 33.69 -14.84
C PHE A 130 -0.31 32.22 -14.94
N ILE A 131 -0.50 31.46 -13.86
CA ILE A 131 -0.20 30.03 -13.75
C ILE A 131 -1.32 29.38 -12.95
N THR A 132 -1.75 28.20 -13.34
CA THR A 132 -2.57 27.32 -12.53
C THR A 132 -1.69 26.16 -12.05
N GLU A 133 -1.67 25.92 -10.74
CA GLU A 133 -1.01 24.78 -10.14
C GLU A 133 -2.02 23.66 -9.94
N HIS A 134 -1.67 22.46 -10.38
CA HIS A 134 -2.46 21.24 -10.17
C HIS A 134 -1.69 20.29 -9.27
N ARG A 135 -2.35 19.69 -8.29
CA ARG A 135 -1.79 18.61 -7.47
C ARG A 135 -2.71 17.41 -7.54
N TRP A 136 -2.14 16.26 -7.88
CA TRP A 136 -2.80 14.97 -7.87
C TRP A 136 -2.14 14.08 -6.82
N GLU A 137 -2.98 13.44 -6.00
CA GLU A 137 -2.57 12.38 -5.09
C GLU A 137 -3.56 11.22 -5.19
N GLU A 138 -3.07 10.03 -5.51
CA GLU A 138 -3.81 8.79 -5.40
C GLU A 138 -3.02 7.81 -4.55
N THR A 139 -3.64 7.23 -3.52
CA THR A 139 -2.97 6.31 -2.60
C THR A 139 -3.69 4.97 -2.59
N LEU A 140 -2.97 3.90 -2.91
CA LEU A 140 -3.41 2.55 -2.57
C LEU A 140 -3.21 2.37 -1.06
N THR A 141 -4.30 2.25 -0.30
CA THR A 141 -4.23 2.08 1.16
C THR A 141 -3.92 0.64 1.56
N ASP A 142 -3.52 0.47 2.81
CA ASP A 142 -3.48 -0.81 3.50
C ASP A 142 -4.45 -0.77 4.70
N CYS A 143 -4.74 -1.92 5.29
CA CYS A 143 -5.55 -2.07 6.48
C CYS A 143 -4.77 -1.74 7.78
N VAL A 144 -3.44 -1.69 7.70
CA VAL A 144 -2.53 -1.58 8.85
C VAL A 144 -2.60 -0.20 9.48
N GLN A 145 -2.79 -0.16 10.81
CA GLN A 145 -2.51 1.00 11.66
C GLN A 145 -1.35 0.65 12.59
N LEU A 146 -0.32 1.49 12.63
CA LEU A 146 0.93 1.17 13.34
C LEU A 146 0.71 1.05 14.86
N GLU A 147 -0.21 1.84 15.40
CA GLU A 147 -0.63 1.84 16.80
C GLU A 147 -1.28 0.52 17.25
N ASP A 148 -1.90 -0.22 16.33
CA ASP A 148 -2.62 -1.46 16.65
C ASP A 148 -1.70 -2.68 16.69
N ILE A 149 -0.49 -2.58 16.15
CA ILE A 149 0.46 -3.69 16.01
C ILE A 149 0.79 -4.34 17.37
N PRO A 150 1.15 -3.62 18.45
CA PRO A 150 1.45 -4.26 19.74
C PRO A 150 0.26 -5.01 20.33
N VAL A 151 -0.97 -4.50 20.14
CA VAL A 151 -2.19 -5.14 20.61
C VAL A 151 -2.47 -6.40 19.80
N ALA A 152 -2.35 -6.32 18.46
CA ALA A 152 -2.56 -7.44 17.57
C ALA A 152 -1.63 -8.63 17.88
N ARG A 153 -0.34 -8.36 18.15
CA ARG A 153 0.64 -9.40 18.55
C ARG A 153 0.23 -10.10 19.83
N ARG A 154 -0.15 -9.34 20.86
CA ARG A 154 -0.58 -9.90 22.15
C ARG A 154 -1.82 -10.77 21.99
N VAL A 155 -2.84 -10.26 21.29
CA VAL A 155 -4.07 -11.01 21.08
C VAL A 155 -3.81 -12.29 20.28
N LEU A 156 -2.92 -12.25 19.29
CA LEU A 156 -2.55 -13.44 18.54
C LEU A 156 -1.87 -14.50 19.43
N VAL A 157 -0.96 -14.09 20.32
CA VAL A 157 -0.37 -14.99 21.33
C VAL A 157 -1.46 -15.55 22.26
N ASP A 158 -2.39 -14.72 22.71
CA ASP A 158 -3.49 -15.12 23.59
C ASP A 158 -4.49 -16.08 22.91
N LEU A 159 -4.63 -16.02 21.57
CA LEU A 159 -5.44 -16.95 20.78
C LEU A 159 -4.71 -18.28 20.54
N VAL A 160 -3.45 -18.22 20.11
CA VAL A 160 -2.68 -19.38 19.64
C VAL A 160 -2.16 -20.23 20.80
N VAL A 161 -1.71 -19.63 21.91
CA VAL A 161 -1.14 -20.39 23.03
C VAL A 161 -2.16 -21.38 23.61
N PRO A 162 -3.41 -21.01 23.92
CA PRO A 162 -4.41 -21.97 24.37
C PRO A 162 -4.72 -23.07 23.34
N ALA A 163 -4.75 -22.73 22.05
CA ALA A 163 -4.96 -23.68 20.96
C ALA A 163 -3.86 -24.75 20.87
N ILE A 164 -2.65 -24.44 21.34
CA ILE A 164 -1.55 -25.40 21.47
C ILE A 164 -1.62 -26.13 22.83
N MET A 165 -1.80 -25.38 23.91
CA MET A 165 -1.66 -25.92 25.26
C MET A 165 -2.76 -26.90 25.64
N GLN A 166 -3.99 -26.69 25.17
CA GLN A 166 -5.07 -27.61 25.51
C GLN A 166 -4.90 -29.00 24.88
N PRO A 167 -4.69 -29.11 23.57
CA PRO A 167 -4.40 -30.39 22.93
C PRO A 167 -3.21 -31.12 23.54
N LEU A 168 -2.13 -30.41 23.88
CA LEU A 168 -0.98 -31.01 24.56
C LEU A 168 -1.33 -31.60 25.92
N ARG A 169 -2.10 -30.86 26.75
CA ARG A 169 -2.51 -31.33 28.09
C ARG A 169 -3.42 -32.55 28.01
N GLU A 170 -4.37 -32.55 27.10
CA GLU A 170 -5.35 -33.63 26.97
C GLU A 170 -4.75 -34.90 26.34
N GLU A 171 -3.96 -34.77 25.26
CA GLU A 171 -3.43 -35.93 24.54
C GLU A 171 -2.20 -36.56 25.20
N LEU A 172 -1.43 -35.79 25.98
CA LEU A 172 -0.33 -36.34 26.77
C LEU A 172 -0.80 -36.79 28.15
N GLY A 173 -1.81 -36.15 28.73
CA GLY A 173 -2.37 -36.54 30.03
C GLY A 173 -1.40 -36.39 31.20
N ALA A 174 -1.66 -37.13 32.28
CA ALA A 174 -0.93 -37.01 33.55
C ALA A 174 0.51 -37.56 33.50
N ASP A 175 0.84 -38.38 32.51
CA ASP A 175 2.16 -39.02 32.39
C ASP A 175 3.26 -38.04 31.96
N TYR A 176 2.87 -36.88 31.46
CA TYR A 176 3.78 -35.85 30.96
C TYR A 176 3.62 -34.55 31.75
N ASP A 177 4.72 -33.81 31.87
CA ASP A 177 4.77 -32.45 32.36
C ASP A 177 4.99 -31.50 31.18
N VAL A 178 3.99 -30.66 30.91
CA VAL A 178 3.99 -29.61 29.88
C VAL A 178 4.02 -28.21 30.50
N SER A 179 4.26 -28.10 31.82
CA SER A 179 4.17 -26.83 32.56
C SER A 179 5.17 -25.77 32.07
N ALA A 180 6.29 -26.19 31.45
CA ALA A 180 7.28 -25.28 30.89
C ALA A 180 6.92 -24.75 29.49
N VAL A 181 5.96 -25.37 28.78
CA VAL A 181 5.62 -25.00 27.40
C VAL A 181 4.93 -23.64 27.33
N GLU A 182 3.90 -23.42 28.15
CA GLU A 182 3.14 -22.15 28.15
C GLU A 182 3.99 -20.93 28.54
N PRO A 183 4.78 -20.95 29.64
CA PRO A 183 5.68 -19.85 29.98
C PRO A 183 6.71 -19.59 28.88
N TRP A 184 7.19 -20.63 28.19
CA TRP A 184 8.11 -20.45 27.07
C TRP A 184 7.43 -19.78 25.88
N LEU A 185 6.22 -20.21 25.49
CA LEU A 185 5.46 -19.62 24.39
C LEU A 185 5.12 -18.16 24.67
N ARG A 186 4.65 -17.85 25.89
CA ARG A 186 4.25 -16.48 26.28
C ARG A 186 5.44 -15.55 26.58
N GLY A 187 6.61 -16.10 26.86
CA GLY A 187 7.84 -15.33 27.11
C GLY A 187 8.71 -15.28 25.86
N GLU A 188 9.61 -16.26 25.74
CA GLU A 188 10.61 -16.34 24.67
C GLU A 188 9.99 -16.42 23.28
N GLY A 189 8.93 -17.23 23.11
CA GLY A 189 8.24 -17.38 21.83
C GLY A 189 7.57 -16.10 21.35
N ALA A 190 6.85 -15.43 22.23
CA ALA A 190 6.20 -14.14 21.96
C ALA A 190 7.23 -13.04 21.64
N MET A 191 8.32 -12.95 22.41
CA MET A 191 9.41 -12.00 22.14
C MET A 191 10.06 -12.25 20.78
N TRP A 192 10.30 -13.52 20.42
CA TRP A 192 10.84 -13.86 19.11
C TRP A 192 9.89 -13.43 17.97
N PHE A 193 8.60 -13.67 18.12
CA PHE A 193 7.58 -13.22 17.17
C PHE A 193 7.52 -11.70 17.05
N ASP A 194 7.61 -10.98 18.18
CA ASP A 194 7.62 -9.52 18.23
C ASP A 194 8.83 -8.92 17.48
N GLU A 195 10.01 -9.51 17.65
CA GLU A 195 11.22 -9.06 16.96
C GLU A 195 11.14 -9.30 15.44
N LEU A 196 10.66 -10.47 15.03
CA LEU A 196 10.50 -10.81 13.61
C LEU A 196 9.47 -9.92 12.91
N SER A 197 8.30 -9.73 13.54
CA SER A 197 7.26 -8.86 13.00
C SER A 197 7.69 -7.38 13.01
N ALA A 198 8.53 -6.94 13.95
CA ALA A 198 9.11 -5.60 13.92
C ALA A 198 10.10 -5.43 12.78
N LEU A 199 10.99 -6.40 12.55
CA LEU A 199 11.87 -6.40 11.38
C LEU A 199 11.07 -6.36 10.08
N TYR A 200 10.02 -7.18 9.97
CA TYR A 200 9.17 -7.22 8.79
C TYR A 200 8.50 -5.86 8.51
N LEU A 201 7.93 -5.23 9.54
CA LEU A 201 7.34 -3.89 9.45
C LEU A 201 8.35 -2.85 8.97
N GLU A 202 9.56 -2.87 9.54
CA GLU A 202 10.63 -1.95 9.16
C GLU A 202 11.01 -2.13 7.69
N LEU A 203 11.22 -3.37 7.25
CA LEU A 203 11.53 -3.67 5.85
C LEU A 203 10.41 -3.21 4.91
N GLY A 204 9.14 -3.35 5.32
CA GLY A 204 8.01 -2.83 4.56
C GLY A 204 8.00 -1.31 4.48
N ALA A 205 8.21 -0.64 5.61
CA ALA A 205 8.26 0.82 5.69
C ALA A 205 9.40 1.41 4.82
N THR A 206 10.54 0.71 4.72
CA THR A 206 11.68 1.10 3.87
C THR A 206 11.61 0.53 2.45
N LYS A 207 10.47 -0.05 2.04
CA LYS A 207 10.26 -0.66 0.71
C LYS A 207 11.36 -1.68 0.32
N SER A 208 11.86 -2.40 1.33
CA SER A 208 12.93 -3.40 1.23
C SER A 208 12.41 -4.84 1.26
N LEU A 209 11.09 -5.04 1.19
CA LEU A 209 10.47 -6.37 1.09
C LEU A 209 10.51 -6.94 -0.34
N ASN A 210 10.62 -6.09 -1.37
CA ASN A 210 10.76 -6.53 -2.76
C ASN A 210 12.22 -6.93 -3.07
N TRP A 211 12.58 -8.15 -2.67
CA TRP A 211 13.95 -8.65 -2.67
C TRP A 211 14.57 -8.86 -4.05
N ASP A 212 13.75 -8.96 -5.10
CA ASP A 212 14.25 -9.25 -6.44
C ASP A 212 14.94 -8.04 -7.08
N SER A 213 14.67 -6.84 -6.57
CA SER A 213 15.21 -5.58 -7.09
C SER A 213 16.52 -5.12 -6.44
N ASP A 214 16.81 -5.52 -5.19
CA ASP A 214 18.01 -5.12 -4.45
C ASP A 214 18.59 -6.28 -3.62
N LYS A 215 19.60 -6.95 -4.21
CA LYS A 215 20.32 -8.05 -3.56
C LYS A 215 20.98 -7.64 -2.24
N ALA A 216 21.51 -6.42 -2.14
CA ALA A 216 22.18 -5.97 -0.93
C ALA A 216 21.18 -5.68 0.20
N ALA A 217 20.00 -5.13 -0.12
CA ALA A 217 18.91 -5.00 0.84
C ALA A 217 18.44 -6.38 1.34
N LYS A 218 18.29 -7.35 0.43
CA LYS A 218 17.97 -8.74 0.78
C LYS A 218 19.00 -9.34 1.74
N GLU A 219 20.29 -9.29 1.41
CA GLU A 219 21.36 -9.82 2.26
C GLU A 219 21.38 -9.16 3.65
N ARG A 220 21.13 -7.84 3.74
CA ARG A 220 20.99 -7.12 5.02
C ARG A 220 19.78 -7.62 5.82
N ALA A 221 18.63 -7.79 5.17
CA ALA A 221 17.42 -8.30 5.80
C ALA A 221 17.60 -9.73 6.32
N GLU A 222 18.19 -10.61 5.51
CA GLU A 222 18.50 -12.00 5.88
C GLU A 222 19.47 -12.06 7.06
N LYS A 223 20.55 -11.24 7.05
CA LYS A 223 21.51 -11.17 8.16
C LYS A 223 20.84 -10.73 9.47
N ARG A 224 19.93 -9.75 9.41
CA ARG A 224 19.19 -9.27 10.58
C ARG A 224 18.20 -10.30 11.11
N SER A 225 17.47 -10.96 10.20
CA SER A 225 16.59 -12.08 10.55
C SER A 225 17.36 -13.23 11.19
N ALA A 226 18.50 -13.61 10.61
CA ALA A 226 19.39 -14.64 11.18
C ALA A 226 19.92 -14.26 12.57
N ALA A 227 20.24 -12.98 12.81
CA ALA A 227 20.64 -12.50 14.14
C ALA A 227 19.50 -12.65 15.16
N ILE A 228 18.25 -12.32 14.80
CA ILE A 228 17.08 -12.54 15.64
C ILE A 228 16.92 -14.04 15.94
N HIS A 229 16.91 -14.88 14.91
CA HIS A 229 16.83 -16.33 15.06
C HIS A 229 17.91 -16.89 15.99
N HIS A 230 19.16 -16.46 15.83
CA HIS A 230 20.29 -16.90 16.64
C HIS A 230 20.12 -16.53 18.12
N ARG A 231 19.62 -15.32 18.44
CA ARG A 231 19.33 -14.92 19.84
C ARG A 231 18.35 -15.87 20.54
N HIS A 232 17.40 -16.42 19.79
CA HIS A 232 16.39 -17.37 20.29
C HIS A 232 16.82 -18.85 20.18
N GLY A 233 18.06 -19.10 19.75
CA GLY A 233 18.69 -20.41 19.66
C GLY A 233 18.49 -21.15 18.34
N LEU A 234 17.94 -20.50 17.31
CA LEU A 234 17.82 -21.05 15.96
C LEU A 234 19.02 -20.60 15.11
N ALA A 235 19.91 -21.53 14.77
CA ALA A 235 21.17 -21.21 14.08
C ALA A 235 20.96 -20.63 12.67
N ASN A 236 20.02 -21.19 11.90
CA ASN A 236 19.61 -20.68 10.60
C ASN A 236 18.19 -21.18 10.26
N THR A 237 17.73 -20.87 9.05
CA THR A 237 16.35 -21.14 8.62
C THR A 237 16.20 -22.38 7.73
N ASP A 238 17.24 -23.20 7.61
CA ASP A 238 17.19 -24.44 6.84
C ASP A 238 16.20 -25.42 7.48
N HIS A 239 15.45 -26.15 6.66
CA HIS A 239 14.34 -26.98 7.12
C HIS A 239 14.77 -28.02 8.17
N GLU A 240 15.91 -28.70 7.97
CA GLU A 240 16.46 -29.66 8.92
C GLU A 240 16.88 -29.01 10.25
N ILE A 241 17.44 -27.81 10.20
CA ILE A 241 17.90 -27.07 11.39
C ILE A 241 16.70 -26.56 12.19
N VAL A 242 15.67 -26.08 11.49
CA VAL A 242 14.36 -25.74 12.03
C VAL A 242 13.74 -26.96 12.72
N GLU A 243 13.64 -28.10 12.05
CA GLU A 243 13.06 -29.32 12.62
C GLU A 243 13.83 -29.82 13.85
N LYS A 244 15.16 -29.79 13.79
CA LYS A 244 16.03 -30.14 14.93
C LYS A 244 15.87 -29.18 16.10
N PHE A 245 15.77 -27.88 15.84
CA PHE A 245 15.50 -26.88 16.86
C PHE A 245 14.16 -27.12 17.55
N ALA A 246 13.08 -27.30 16.77
CA ALA A 246 11.74 -27.57 17.30
C ALA A 246 11.72 -28.87 18.12
N SER A 247 12.34 -29.93 17.60
CA SER A 247 12.55 -31.20 18.28
C SER A 247 13.28 -31.06 19.62
N ASN A 248 14.33 -30.24 19.66
CA ASN A 248 15.08 -29.96 20.88
C ASN A 248 14.24 -29.16 21.88
N LYS A 249 13.43 -28.20 21.42
CA LYS A 249 12.51 -27.43 22.29
C LYS A 249 11.45 -28.35 22.89
N VAL A 250 10.83 -29.23 22.11
CA VAL A 250 9.85 -30.21 22.60
C VAL A 250 10.48 -31.09 23.68
N ARG A 251 11.65 -31.70 23.43
CA ARG A 251 12.37 -32.52 24.44
C ARG A 251 12.78 -31.73 25.68
N LYS A 252 13.07 -30.45 25.55
CA LYS A 252 13.45 -29.58 26.67
C LYS A 252 12.24 -29.20 27.51
N LEU A 253 11.12 -28.85 26.89
CA LEU A 253 9.96 -28.25 27.54
C LEU A 253 8.91 -29.28 27.99
N ILE A 254 8.88 -30.46 27.37
CA ILE A 254 7.99 -31.56 27.74
C ILE A 254 8.82 -32.67 28.36
N LYS A 255 8.41 -33.13 29.54
CA LYS A 255 9.08 -34.20 30.29
C LYS A 255 8.11 -35.32 30.59
N ARG A 256 8.55 -36.58 30.55
CA ARG A 256 7.80 -37.67 31.19
C ARG A 256 7.99 -37.59 32.69
N ARG A 257 6.92 -37.82 33.45
CA ARG A 257 6.98 -37.79 34.92
C ARG A 257 7.72 -38.98 35.51
N ASP A 258 7.85 -40.07 34.76
CA ASP A 258 8.69 -41.22 35.11
C ASP A 258 10.20 -40.97 34.91
N GLY A 259 10.59 -39.80 34.40
CA GLY A 259 11.99 -39.41 34.17
C GLY A 259 12.61 -39.97 32.90
N THR A 260 11.89 -40.79 32.11
CA THR A 260 12.40 -41.31 30.84
C THR A 260 12.36 -40.26 29.72
N ALA A 261 13.18 -40.46 28.70
CA ALA A 261 13.19 -39.57 27.53
C ALA A 261 11.87 -39.69 26.73
N LEU A 262 11.50 -38.61 26.04
CA LEU A 262 10.41 -38.67 25.06
C LEU A 262 10.81 -39.57 23.91
N ASP A 263 9.85 -40.37 23.46
CA ASP A 263 9.98 -41.16 22.24
C ASP A 263 10.14 -40.26 21.00
N ASP A 264 10.98 -40.67 20.05
CA ASP A 264 11.30 -39.86 18.87
C ASP A 264 10.11 -39.68 17.92
N GLU A 265 9.24 -40.69 17.80
CA GLU A 265 8.01 -40.65 16.99
C GLU A 265 7.01 -39.65 17.60
N LEU A 266 6.88 -39.65 18.93
CA LEU A 266 6.05 -38.67 19.63
C LEU A 266 6.55 -37.24 19.40
N VAL A 267 7.87 -37.00 19.50
CA VAL A 267 8.40 -35.66 19.26
C VAL A 267 8.19 -35.22 17.82
N ALA A 268 8.46 -36.09 16.84
CA ALA A 268 8.21 -35.79 15.44
C ALA A 268 6.72 -35.45 15.19
N THR A 269 5.81 -36.19 15.83
CA THR A 269 4.36 -35.95 15.73
C THR A 269 3.98 -34.56 16.28
N ILE A 270 4.48 -34.20 17.47
CA ILE A 270 4.22 -32.88 18.08
C ILE A 270 4.81 -31.77 17.20
N VAL A 271 6.02 -31.94 16.68
CA VAL A 271 6.67 -30.95 15.82
C VAL A 271 5.90 -30.76 14.51
N ARG A 272 5.48 -31.85 13.84
CA ARG A 272 4.67 -31.76 12.61
C ARG A 272 3.36 -31.02 12.85
N TRP A 273 2.65 -31.38 13.91
CA TRP A 273 1.41 -30.71 14.31
C TRP A 273 1.62 -29.22 14.62
N ALA A 274 2.59 -28.88 15.50
CA ALA A 274 2.85 -27.50 15.89
C ALA A 274 3.35 -26.62 14.75
N THR A 275 4.05 -27.21 13.76
CA THR A 275 4.53 -26.50 12.55
C THR A 275 3.52 -26.47 11.42
N LEU A 276 2.30 -26.98 11.64
CA LEU A 276 1.21 -27.02 10.66
C LEU A 276 1.64 -27.65 9.33
N GLN A 277 2.56 -28.61 9.37
CA GLN A 277 2.91 -29.38 8.20
C GLN A 277 1.72 -30.29 7.87
N ARG A 278 0.88 -29.85 6.93
CA ARG A 278 -0.22 -30.67 6.40
C ARG A 278 0.35 -32.01 5.96
N GLU A 279 -0.24 -33.07 6.48
CA GLU A 279 0.07 -34.41 6.00
C GLU A 279 -0.34 -34.52 4.53
N ALA A 280 0.31 -35.42 3.79
CA ALA A 280 -0.08 -35.71 2.42
C ALA A 280 -1.56 -36.12 2.38
N GLU A 281 -2.25 -35.74 1.31
CA GLU A 281 -3.66 -36.06 1.10
C GLU A 281 -3.88 -37.57 1.28
N GLY A 282 -4.74 -37.96 2.23
CA GLY A 282 -5.02 -39.36 2.56
C GLY A 282 -4.32 -39.92 3.80
N GLN A 283 -3.46 -39.15 4.49
CA GLN A 283 -2.99 -39.56 5.81
C GLN A 283 -4.04 -39.30 6.91
N PRO A 284 -4.13 -40.18 7.93
CA PRO A 284 -5.09 -40.01 9.01
C PRO A 284 -4.68 -38.87 9.93
N GLU A 285 -5.60 -37.93 10.15
CA GLU A 285 -5.43 -36.81 11.07
C GLU A 285 -4.82 -37.24 12.41
N ASN A 286 -3.66 -36.65 12.74
CA ASN A 286 -2.98 -36.90 14.00
C ASN A 286 -3.83 -36.46 15.20
N ARG A 287 -3.64 -37.12 16.34
CA ARG A 287 -4.48 -36.93 17.53
C ARG A 287 -4.48 -35.48 18.07
N PHE A 288 -3.37 -34.75 17.92
CA PHE A 288 -3.27 -33.37 18.39
C PHE A 288 -4.06 -32.41 17.50
N GLU A 289 -4.02 -32.59 16.18
CA GLU A 289 -4.80 -31.80 15.22
C GLU A 289 -6.30 -31.96 15.48
N ARG A 290 -6.76 -33.21 15.61
CA ARG A 290 -8.16 -33.52 15.95
C ARG A 290 -8.59 -32.84 17.25
N ARG A 291 -7.74 -32.93 18.27
CA ARG A 291 -8.01 -32.31 19.57
C ARG A 291 -8.01 -30.79 19.50
N THR A 292 -7.14 -30.21 18.68
CA THR A 292 -7.11 -28.77 18.40
C THR A 292 -8.43 -28.33 17.79
N ARG A 293 -8.93 -29.03 16.77
CA ARG A 293 -10.22 -28.73 16.15
C ARG A 293 -11.37 -28.84 17.15
N GLN A 294 -11.43 -29.91 17.93
CA GLN A 294 -12.47 -30.10 18.96
C GLN A 294 -12.46 -28.97 20.00
N TRP A 295 -11.28 -28.57 20.48
CA TRP A 295 -11.16 -27.45 21.42
C TRP A 295 -11.57 -26.12 20.78
N ILE A 296 -11.17 -25.89 19.52
CA ILE A 296 -11.56 -24.69 18.77
C ILE A 296 -13.08 -24.63 18.60
N GLU A 297 -13.70 -25.71 18.13
CA GLU A 297 -15.16 -25.79 17.97
C GLU A 297 -15.89 -25.56 19.30
N ALA A 298 -15.41 -26.15 20.39
CA ALA A 298 -16.01 -25.98 21.71
C ALA A 298 -15.86 -24.54 22.26
N THR A 299 -14.76 -23.86 21.96
CA THR A 299 -14.43 -22.53 22.53
C THR A 299 -14.91 -21.37 21.66
N TYR A 300 -14.83 -21.53 20.35
CA TYR A 300 -15.08 -20.49 19.34
C TYR A 300 -16.30 -20.78 18.46
N GLY A 301 -16.94 -21.95 18.61
CA GLY A 301 -18.11 -22.36 17.83
C GLY A 301 -17.76 -22.97 16.47
N SER A 302 -16.68 -22.52 15.82
CA SER A 302 -16.19 -23.09 14.57
C SER A 302 -14.70 -22.83 14.33
N GLU A 303 -14.07 -23.68 13.51
CA GLU A 303 -12.70 -23.47 13.03
C GLU A 303 -12.59 -22.20 12.17
N GLU A 304 -13.63 -21.89 11.39
CA GLU A 304 -13.70 -20.69 10.56
C GLU A 304 -13.67 -19.41 11.38
N PHE A 305 -14.46 -19.31 12.47
CA PHE A 305 -14.46 -18.12 13.32
C PHE A 305 -13.11 -17.92 14.00
N PHE A 306 -12.50 -18.98 14.53
CA PHE A 306 -11.14 -18.90 15.10
C PHE A 306 -10.10 -18.44 14.06
N ARG A 307 -10.20 -18.98 12.85
CA ARG A 307 -9.36 -18.59 11.72
C ARG A 307 -9.53 -17.12 11.36
N GLU A 308 -10.75 -16.61 11.30
CA GLU A 308 -11.04 -15.19 11.05
C GLU A 308 -10.43 -14.27 12.13
N GLN A 309 -10.50 -14.67 13.41
CA GLN A 309 -9.86 -13.92 14.49
C GLN A 309 -8.33 -13.88 14.30
N CYS A 310 -7.72 -15.01 13.97
CA CYS A 310 -6.29 -15.05 13.65
C CYS A 310 -5.97 -14.19 12.42
N HIS A 311 -6.73 -14.31 11.34
CA HIS A 311 -6.57 -13.52 10.11
C HIS A 311 -6.58 -12.03 10.37
N ALA A 312 -7.55 -11.54 11.13
CA ALA A 312 -7.64 -10.12 11.44
C ALA A 312 -6.39 -9.64 12.17
N ARG A 313 -5.89 -10.37 13.17
CA ARG A 313 -4.65 -9.98 13.87
C ARG A 313 -3.43 -10.11 12.98
N PHE A 314 -3.39 -11.07 12.07
CA PHE A 314 -2.33 -11.17 11.08
C PHE A 314 -2.30 -10.00 10.11
N ALA A 315 -3.45 -9.63 9.55
CA ALA A 315 -3.57 -8.52 8.63
C ALA A 315 -3.07 -7.21 9.26
N CYS A 316 -3.28 -6.97 10.56
CA CYS A 316 -2.67 -5.84 11.28
C CYS A 316 -1.13 -5.84 11.24
N LEU A 317 -0.48 -7.01 11.13
CA LEU A 317 0.98 -7.14 11.21
C LEU A 317 1.66 -7.14 9.85
N ILE A 318 0.99 -7.66 8.82
CA ILE A 318 1.59 -7.95 7.50
C ILE A 318 0.83 -7.35 6.32
N GLY A 319 -0.28 -6.65 6.59
CA GLY A 319 -1.14 -6.05 5.58
C GLY A 319 -2.00 -7.05 4.83
N VAL A 320 -2.93 -6.50 4.05
CA VAL A 320 -3.84 -7.28 3.19
C VAL A 320 -3.22 -7.66 1.84
N HIS A 321 -2.06 -7.07 1.51
CA HIS A 321 -1.42 -7.21 0.20
C HIS A 321 -0.26 -8.22 0.13
N HIS A 322 0.23 -8.79 1.25
CA HIS A 322 1.55 -9.46 1.26
C HIS A 322 1.60 -10.99 1.46
N PRO A 323 0.73 -11.67 2.22
CA PRO A 323 0.83 -13.13 2.34
C PRO A 323 -0.34 -13.91 1.75
N PHE A 324 -1.51 -13.31 1.59
CA PHE A 324 -2.72 -14.11 1.41
C PHE A 324 -2.93 -14.58 -0.02
N GLN A 325 -2.55 -13.80 -1.04
CA GLN A 325 -2.81 -14.12 -2.44
C GLN A 325 -1.76 -13.48 -3.36
N ALA A 326 -1.86 -13.83 -4.65
CA ALA A 326 -0.92 -13.55 -5.71
C ALA A 326 -0.32 -12.14 -5.76
N SER A 327 0.86 -12.02 -6.37
CA SER A 327 1.48 -10.75 -6.69
C SER A 327 0.59 -9.97 -7.66
N GLN A 328 -0.19 -9.02 -7.15
CA GLN A 328 -0.92 -8.08 -7.99
C GLN A 328 0.02 -6.94 -8.40
N GLU A 329 0.05 -6.66 -9.69
CA GLU A 329 0.85 -5.59 -10.28
C GLU A 329 -0.03 -4.41 -10.68
N PHE A 330 0.47 -3.21 -10.44
CA PHE A 330 -0.21 -1.96 -10.77
C PHE A 330 0.56 -1.18 -11.84
N ASP A 331 -0.13 -0.67 -12.86
CA ASP A 331 0.37 0.28 -13.86
C ASP A 331 -0.56 1.51 -13.91
N TYR A 332 -0.17 2.59 -13.22
CA TYR A 332 -0.91 3.85 -13.25
C TYR A 332 -0.23 4.85 -14.15
N ARG A 333 -1.02 5.58 -14.93
CA ARG A 333 -0.55 6.70 -15.74
C ARG A 333 -1.43 7.91 -15.52
N LEU A 334 -0.79 9.06 -15.42
CA LEU A 334 -1.45 10.35 -15.27
C LEU A 334 -0.94 11.30 -16.34
N THR A 335 -1.85 11.90 -17.10
CA THR A 335 -1.60 13.09 -17.91
C THR A 335 -2.16 14.29 -17.17
N VAL A 336 -1.35 15.34 -17.00
CA VAL A 336 -1.74 16.57 -16.31
C VAL A 336 -1.70 17.78 -17.24
N PRO A 337 -2.39 18.89 -16.90
CA PRO A 337 -2.24 20.15 -17.61
C PRO A 337 -0.87 20.77 -17.33
N GLY A 338 -0.31 21.46 -18.32
CA GLY A 338 0.98 22.11 -18.20
C GLY A 338 2.13 21.10 -18.18
N PHE A 339 3.12 21.33 -17.31
CA PHE A 339 4.27 20.46 -17.14
C PHE A 339 4.44 20.04 -15.67
N VAL A 340 4.96 18.84 -15.45
CA VAL A 340 5.24 18.24 -14.15
C VAL A 340 6.47 18.92 -13.54
N VAL A 341 6.36 19.33 -12.29
CA VAL A 341 7.46 19.92 -11.51
C VAL A 341 7.89 19.05 -10.33
N GLU A 342 7.06 18.10 -9.90
CA GLU A 342 7.36 17.19 -8.80
C GLU A 342 6.52 15.91 -8.96
N THR A 343 7.14 14.74 -8.76
CA THR A 343 6.44 13.45 -8.83
C THR A 343 7.16 12.35 -8.05
N THR A 344 6.41 11.36 -7.55
CA THR A 344 6.97 10.10 -7.02
C THR A 344 7.11 8.99 -8.07
N GLY A 345 6.66 9.25 -9.31
CA GLY A 345 6.68 8.29 -10.40
C GLY A 345 7.77 8.56 -11.44
N GLU A 346 7.77 7.75 -12.49
CA GLU A 346 8.62 7.94 -13.67
C GLU A 346 8.00 9.00 -14.58
N LEU A 347 8.78 10.02 -14.95
CA LEU A 347 8.36 11.00 -15.94
C LEU A 347 8.51 10.40 -17.35
N THR A 348 7.41 10.29 -18.09
CA THR A 348 7.39 9.72 -19.46
C THR A 348 7.29 10.79 -20.54
N SER A 349 6.83 11.99 -20.18
CA SER A 349 6.92 13.24 -20.96
C SER A 349 6.79 14.43 -20.01
N ASP A 350 6.95 15.66 -20.50
CA ASP A 350 6.81 16.88 -19.68
C ASP A 350 5.50 16.95 -18.88
N ASN A 351 4.44 16.28 -19.32
CA ASN A 351 3.12 16.31 -18.71
C ASN A 351 2.56 14.92 -18.37
N ARG A 352 3.38 13.86 -18.40
CA ARG A 352 2.94 12.49 -18.12
C ARG A 352 3.82 11.78 -17.12
N VAL A 353 3.16 11.16 -16.14
CA VAL A 353 3.80 10.36 -15.10
C VAL A 353 3.27 8.93 -15.17
N ARG A 354 4.15 7.97 -14.86
CA ARG A 354 3.81 6.57 -14.70
C ARG A 354 4.27 6.03 -13.34
N TRP A 355 3.45 5.23 -12.69
CA TRP A 355 3.83 4.43 -11.52
C TRP A 355 3.63 2.96 -11.84
N ARG A 356 4.66 2.15 -11.56
CA ARG A 356 4.60 0.69 -11.60
C ARG A 356 5.05 0.16 -10.25
N PHE A 357 4.25 -0.69 -9.64
CA PHE A 357 4.54 -1.24 -8.32
C PHE A 357 3.73 -2.52 -8.07
N HIS A 358 4.16 -3.31 -7.11
CA HIS A 358 3.41 -4.47 -6.62
C HIS A 358 2.49 -4.06 -5.47
N ALA A 359 1.38 -4.77 -5.28
CA ALA A 359 0.49 -4.54 -4.13
C ALA A 359 1.23 -4.55 -2.79
N THR A 360 2.26 -5.40 -2.67
CA THR A 360 3.14 -5.50 -1.50
C THR A 360 3.87 -4.19 -1.19
N ASP A 361 4.12 -3.35 -2.19
CA ASP A 361 4.72 -2.03 -2.01
C ASP A 361 3.77 -1.04 -1.33
N ALA A 362 2.48 -1.36 -1.15
CA ALA A 362 1.59 -0.56 -0.31
C ALA A 362 1.79 -0.83 1.19
N PHE A 363 2.32 -1.97 1.58
CA PHE A 363 2.55 -2.23 3.00
C PHE A 363 3.67 -1.35 3.59
N PRO A 364 3.59 -0.92 4.86
CA PRO A 364 2.40 -0.85 5.71
C PRO A 364 1.65 0.49 5.58
N LEU A 365 2.22 1.47 4.86
CA LEU A 365 1.78 2.89 4.91
C LEU A 365 0.89 3.32 3.74
N GLY A 366 0.52 2.38 2.87
CA GLY A 366 0.03 2.64 1.54
C GLY A 366 1.13 2.94 0.52
N TYR A 367 0.72 3.07 -0.74
CA TYR A 367 1.55 3.51 -1.86
C TYR A 367 0.99 4.81 -2.44
N ALA A 368 1.68 5.93 -2.19
CA ALA A 368 1.24 7.26 -2.60
C ALA A 368 1.82 7.66 -3.98
N MET A 369 0.92 7.82 -4.95
CA MET A 369 1.20 8.34 -6.29
C MET A 369 0.92 9.84 -6.30
N ARG A 370 1.98 10.65 -6.27
CA ARG A 370 1.87 12.12 -6.19
C ARG A 370 2.45 12.76 -7.42
N CYS A 371 1.73 13.74 -7.96
CA CYS A 371 2.18 14.55 -9.08
C CYS A 371 1.74 16.00 -8.87
N ARG A 372 2.65 16.95 -9.10
CA ARG A 372 2.38 18.38 -9.12
C ARG A 372 2.77 18.94 -10.47
N SER A 373 1.88 19.71 -11.08
CA SER A 373 2.14 20.36 -12.36
C SER A 373 1.80 21.85 -12.34
N LEU A 374 2.44 22.60 -13.23
CA LEU A 374 2.21 24.02 -13.42
C LEU A 374 1.79 24.26 -14.87
N GLN A 375 0.64 24.90 -15.03
CA GLN A 375 0.06 25.24 -16.33
C GLN A 375 0.14 26.75 -16.53
N PRO A 376 0.94 27.25 -17.49
CA PRO A 376 0.88 28.65 -17.89
C PRO A 376 -0.53 29.03 -18.37
N ASN A 377 -1.10 30.08 -17.81
CA ASN A 377 -2.33 30.69 -18.30
C ASN A 377 -1.97 31.72 -19.38
N GLU A 378 -1.77 31.22 -20.60
CA GLU A 378 -1.34 32.04 -21.73
C GLU A 378 -2.32 33.17 -22.06
N ALA A 379 -3.62 32.94 -21.89
CA ALA A 379 -4.64 33.95 -22.16
C ALA A 379 -4.47 35.16 -21.23
N ASN A 380 -4.31 34.92 -19.93
CA ASN A 380 -4.08 35.99 -18.95
C ASN A 380 -2.74 36.68 -19.18
N GLN A 381 -1.69 35.94 -19.53
CA GLN A 381 -0.39 36.53 -19.85
C GLN A 381 -0.47 37.43 -21.09
N ARG A 382 -1.06 36.95 -22.19
CA ARG A 382 -1.24 37.75 -23.41
C ARG A 382 -2.11 38.99 -23.16
N ALA A 383 -3.14 38.89 -22.31
CA ALA A 383 -4.00 40.03 -21.99
C ALA A 383 -3.26 41.20 -21.29
N VAL A 384 -2.20 40.91 -20.53
CA VAL A 384 -1.43 41.91 -19.77
C VAL A 384 -0.13 42.29 -20.47
N PHE A 385 0.53 41.31 -21.08
CA PHE A 385 1.89 41.45 -21.61
C PHE A 385 1.96 41.47 -23.14
N ASN A 386 0.88 41.12 -23.85
CA ASN A 386 0.88 40.85 -25.29
C ASN A 386 1.84 39.72 -25.72
N ASP A 387 2.32 38.92 -24.76
CA ASP A 387 3.17 37.74 -25.00
C ASP A 387 2.96 36.72 -23.85
N VAL A 388 3.45 35.50 -24.04
CA VAL A 388 3.58 34.47 -22.99
C VAL A 388 5.01 34.52 -22.47
N ILE A 389 5.20 35.09 -21.28
CA ILE A 389 6.54 35.28 -20.71
C ILE A 389 7.00 34.09 -19.87
N LEU A 390 6.07 33.36 -19.26
CA LEU A 390 6.35 32.23 -18.39
C LEU A 390 6.31 30.93 -19.20
N LYS A 391 7.42 30.62 -19.87
CA LYS A 391 7.55 29.44 -20.77
C LYS A 391 8.23 28.23 -20.13
N SER A 392 9.01 28.45 -19.07
CA SER A 392 9.84 27.41 -18.44
C SER A 392 9.25 26.93 -17.11
N HIS A 393 9.61 25.71 -16.69
CA HIS A 393 9.22 25.22 -15.37
C HIS A 393 9.80 26.04 -14.23
N SER A 394 11.03 26.52 -14.40
CA SER A 394 11.76 27.27 -13.38
C SER A 394 11.09 28.61 -13.12
N ASP A 395 10.72 29.33 -14.17
CA ASP A 395 10.07 30.64 -14.02
C ASP A 395 8.67 30.50 -13.42
N CYS A 396 7.93 29.46 -13.83
CA CYS A 396 6.64 29.17 -13.25
C CYS A 396 6.72 28.82 -11.76
N GLU A 397 7.67 27.98 -11.37
CA GLU A 397 7.82 27.60 -9.96
C GLU A 397 8.27 28.79 -9.10
N ARG A 398 9.19 29.61 -9.60
CA ARG A 398 9.62 30.86 -8.93
C ARG A 398 8.44 31.79 -8.71
N LEU A 399 7.60 32.02 -9.73
CA LEU A 399 6.42 32.87 -9.59
C LEU A 399 5.43 32.30 -8.56
N VAL A 400 5.11 31.00 -8.62
CA VAL A 400 4.20 30.37 -7.64
C VAL A 400 4.73 30.51 -6.22
N ARG A 401 6.04 30.31 -6.00
CA ARG A 401 6.69 30.48 -4.69
C ARG A 401 6.56 31.91 -4.17
N LEU A 402 6.82 32.91 -5.02
CA LEU A 402 6.64 34.32 -4.67
C LEU A 402 5.19 34.64 -4.30
N LEU A 403 4.23 34.19 -5.10
CA LEU A 403 2.81 34.50 -4.89
C LEU A 403 2.20 33.76 -3.68
N LYS A 404 2.71 32.58 -3.32
CA LYS A 404 2.38 31.93 -2.03
C LYS A 404 2.88 32.76 -0.84
N ALA A 405 4.08 33.33 -0.94
CA ALA A 405 4.65 34.18 0.11
C ALA A 405 4.00 35.57 0.17
N LYS A 406 3.42 36.04 -0.93
CA LYS A 406 2.82 37.38 -1.06
C LYS A 406 1.41 37.33 -1.68
N PRO A 407 0.38 36.90 -0.93
CA PRO A 407 -0.99 36.77 -1.45
C PRO A 407 -1.58 38.07 -2.01
N ASP A 408 -1.18 39.24 -1.49
CA ASP A 408 -1.65 40.53 -2.00
C ASP A 408 -1.09 40.87 -3.40
N TRP A 409 0.06 40.30 -3.77
CA TRP A 409 0.58 40.45 -5.14
C TRP A 409 -0.28 39.69 -6.14
N ARG A 410 -0.82 38.52 -5.76
CA ARG A 410 -1.79 37.77 -6.58
C ARG A 410 -3.03 38.61 -6.89
N LYS A 411 -3.54 39.39 -5.92
CA LYS A 411 -4.66 40.33 -6.16
C LYS A 411 -4.29 41.40 -7.18
N THR A 412 -3.08 41.96 -7.06
CA THR A 412 -2.58 42.95 -8.02
C THR A 412 -2.48 42.37 -9.44
N LEU A 413 -1.98 41.14 -9.58
CA LEU A 413 -1.93 40.45 -10.86
C LEU A 413 -3.33 40.19 -11.43
N ALA A 414 -4.30 39.83 -10.58
CA ALA A 414 -5.68 39.68 -11.02
C ALA A 414 -6.26 40.99 -11.55
N THR A 415 -6.00 42.11 -10.87
CA THR A 415 -6.35 43.46 -11.35
C THR A 415 -5.72 43.76 -12.70
N CYS A 416 -4.43 43.42 -12.91
CA CYS A 416 -3.79 43.57 -14.21
C CYS A 416 -4.55 42.84 -15.32
N VAL A 417 -5.01 41.62 -15.08
CA VAL A 417 -5.79 40.84 -16.06
C VAL A 417 -7.14 41.49 -16.33
N THR A 418 -7.86 41.90 -15.29
CA THR A 418 -9.17 42.57 -15.42
C THR A 418 -9.07 43.88 -16.21
N GLU A 419 -8.04 44.68 -15.91
CA GLU A 419 -7.79 45.97 -16.57
C GLU A 419 -7.05 45.83 -17.91
N LYS A 420 -6.57 44.62 -18.25
CA LYS A 420 -5.70 44.35 -19.40
C LYS A 420 -4.51 45.32 -19.45
N SER A 421 -3.94 45.60 -18.28
CA SER A 421 -2.95 46.67 -18.08
C SER A 421 -1.87 46.26 -17.09
N ARG A 422 -0.63 46.71 -17.33
CA ARG A 422 0.50 46.56 -16.40
C ARG A 422 0.51 47.63 -15.31
N GLN A 423 -0.39 48.62 -15.36
CA GLN A 423 -0.40 49.75 -14.42
C GLN A 423 -0.49 49.34 -12.94
N PRO A 424 -1.34 48.38 -12.53
CA PRO A 424 -1.38 47.95 -11.13
C PRO A 424 -0.04 47.40 -10.60
N LEU A 425 0.73 46.72 -11.45
CA LEU A 425 2.08 46.24 -11.12
C LEU A 425 3.05 47.41 -10.90
N PHE A 426 2.97 48.47 -11.71
CA PHE A 426 3.79 49.66 -11.52
C PHE A 426 3.41 50.46 -10.27
N ASP A 427 2.12 50.50 -9.92
CA ASP A 427 1.68 51.13 -8.68
C ASP A 427 2.15 50.33 -7.45
N LEU A 428 2.16 49.00 -7.55
CA LEU A 428 2.74 48.12 -6.54
C LEU A 428 4.26 48.32 -6.40
N ARG A 429 4.99 48.48 -7.51
CA ARG A 429 6.43 48.83 -7.52
C ARG A 429 6.70 50.05 -6.66
N LYS A 430 5.97 51.15 -6.90
CA LYS A 430 6.10 52.40 -6.13
C LYS A 430 5.81 52.20 -4.65
N LYS A 431 4.77 51.42 -4.32
CA LYS A 431 4.43 51.11 -2.92
C LYS A 431 5.54 50.32 -2.22
N VAL A 432 6.09 49.29 -2.87
CA VAL A 432 7.18 48.46 -2.31
C VAL A 432 8.46 49.28 -2.14
N GLN A 433 8.80 50.14 -3.11
CA GLN A 433 9.95 51.03 -3.01
C GLN A 433 9.83 52.02 -1.85
N ASN A 434 8.63 52.56 -1.61
CA ASN A 434 8.40 53.49 -0.51
C ASN A 434 8.42 52.83 0.89
N ARG A 435 8.28 51.50 0.96
CA ARG A 435 8.42 50.75 2.22
C ARG A 435 9.89 50.53 2.53
N ASN A 436 10.29 50.68 3.80
CA ASN A 436 11.64 50.41 4.26
C ASN A 436 11.86 48.92 4.57
N ASP A 437 11.46 48.03 3.65
CA ASP A 437 11.63 46.57 3.76
C ASP A 437 12.51 46.07 2.61
N PHE A 438 13.78 45.82 2.91
CA PHE A 438 14.77 45.34 1.94
C PHE A 438 14.41 43.97 1.36
N LYS A 439 13.85 43.06 2.18
CA LYS A 439 13.48 41.71 1.73
C LYS A 439 12.31 41.78 0.76
N GLU A 440 11.32 42.62 1.04
CA GLU A 440 10.17 42.81 0.14
C GLU A 440 10.60 43.43 -1.21
N ARG A 441 11.56 44.36 -1.19
CA ARG A 441 12.13 44.93 -2.43
C ARG A 441 12.83 43.88 -3.28
N LEU A 442 13.70 43.05 -2.70
CA LEU A 442 14.38 41.96 -3.42
C LEU A 442 13.39 40.95 -4.01
N GLN A 443 12.34 40.60 -3.26
CA GLN A 443 11.28 39.70 -3.77
C GLN A 443 10.51 40.34 -4.93
N PHE A 444 10.35 41.66 -4.94
CA PHE A 444 9.65 42.36 -6.00
C PHE A 444 10.53 42.52 -7.25
N GLU A 445 11.83 42.77 -7.09
CA GLU A 445 12.81 42.72 -8.18
C GLU A 445 12.81 41.34 -8.87
N ASP A 446 12.69 40.26 -8.08
CA ASP A 446 12.53 38.90 -8.62
C ASP A 446 11.24 38.77 -9.46
N LEU A 447 10.11 39.29 -8.96
CA LEU A 447 8.84 39.32 -9.69
C LEU A 447 8.97 40.13 -11.00
N GLU A 448 9.62 41.29 -10.98
CA GLU A 448 9.84 42.13 -12.16
C GLU A 448 10.69 41.43 -13.21
N SER A 449 11.75 40.76 -12.78
CA SER A 449 12.61 39.97 -13.65
C SER A 449 11.83 38.84 -14.32
N LEU A 450 10.99 38.12 -13.57
CA LEU A 450 10.16 37.04 -14.11
C LEU A 450 9.12 37.56 -15.11
N LEU A 451 8.53 38.72 -14.81
CA LEU A 451 7.47 39.31 -15.63
C LEU A 451 8.00 40.25 -16.73
N GLN A 452 9.33 40.34 -16.91
CA GLN A 452 10.00 41.20 -17.89
C GLN A 452 9.45 42.64 -17.87
N LEU A 453 9.24 43.19 -16.68
CA LEU A 453 8.71 44.54 -16.51
C LEU A 453 9.79 45.57 -16.84
N ALA A 454 9.65 46.22 -18.00
CA ALA A 454 10.52 47.30 -18.41
C ALA A 454 10.63 48.41 -17.32
N PRO A 455 11.75 49.14 -17.26
CA PRO A 455 11.83 50.38 -16.49
C PRO A 455 10.70 51.32 -16.93
N GLN A 456 9.98 51.93 -15.99
CA GLN A 456 9.12 53.06 -16.34
C GLN A 456 10.06 54.24 -16.64
N PHE A 457 10.00 54.75 -17.87
CA PHE A 457 10.65 56.00 -18.26
C PHE A 457 9.81 57.20 -17.86
#